data_AF-A0A261BSA8-F1
#
_entry.id   AF-A0A261BSA8-F1
#
_cell.length_a   1.000
_cell.length_b   1.000
_cell.length_c   1.000
_cell.angle_alpha   90.00
_cell.angle_beta   90.00
_cell.angle_gamma   90.00
#
_symmetry.space_group_name_H-M   'P 1'
#
loop_
_entity.id
_entity.type
_entity.pdbx_description
1 polymer ?
#
loop_
_entity_poly.entity_id
_entity_poly.type
_entity_poly.pdbx_seq_one_letter_code
_entity_poly.pdbx_strand_id
1 'polypeptide(L)'
;MVQNAGLRDTFRTQQEQLQWFRADIAGREASRKCMLCLQAYNSDVLPKTLRCGHSSCAECILQITVEHRNKSYAVCAECRSWNLVSTVVGFPTSISMMPGNIPPPPPPHLQL
;
A
#
# COMPACT_ATOMS: atom_id res chain seq x y z
N MET A 1 -23.68 32.90 -28.56
CA MET A 1 -23.69 31.71 -27.69
C MET A 1 -22.35 30.95 -27.80
N VAL A 2 -21.22 31.56 -27.40
CA VAL A 2 -19.87 30.97 -27.62
C VAL A 2 -19.04 30.82 -26.34
N GLN A 3 -19.45 31.47 -25.22
CA GLN A 3 -18.70 31.44 -23.96
C GLN A 3 -18.78 30.10 -23.19
N ASN A 4 -19.73 29.23 -23.51
CA ASN A 4 -19.95 28.00 -22.74
C ASN A 4 -19.05 26.82 -23.13
N ALA A 5 -18.48 26.80 -24.35
CA ALA A 5 -17.67 25.67 -24.80
C ALA A 5 -16.29 25.66 -24.13
N GLY A 6 -15.58 26.79 -24.19
CA GLY A 6 -14.24 26.91 -23.58
C GLY A 6 -14.24 26.70 -22.06
N LEU A 7 -15.28 27.17 -21.37
CA LEU A 7 -15.45 26.93 -19.93
C LEU A 7 -15.65 25.43 -19.64
N ARG A 8 -16.48 24.73 -20.42
CA ARG A 8 -16.73 23.29 -20.25
C ARG A 8 -15.48 22.44 -20.50
N ASP A 9 -14.69 22.78 -21.51
CA ASP A 9 -13.44 22.08 -21.81
C ASP A 9 -12.37 22.33 -20.73
N THR A 10 -12.32 23.54 -20.18
CA THR A 10 -11.44 23.90 -19.07
C THR A 10 -11.81 23.13 -17.79
N PHE A 11 -13.11 23.06 -17.46
CA PHE A 11 -13.59 22.26 -16.32
C PHE A 11 -13.31 20.77 -16.49
N ARG A 12 -13.50 20.21 -17.70
CA ARG A 12 -13.19 18.80 -17.99
C ARG A 12 -11.69 18.51 -17.77
N THR A 13 -10.81 19.37 -18.30
CA THR A 13 -9.36 19.20 -18.19
C THR A 13 -8.90 19.29 -16.74
N GLN A 14 -9.36 20.29 -15.98
CA GLN A 14 -9.02 20.43 -14.56
C GLN A 14 -9.51 19.26 -13.70
N GLN A 15 -10.69 18.71 -14.03
CA GLN A 15 -11.25 17.57 -13.33
C GLN A 15 -10.46 16.27 -13.61
N GLU A 16 -9.99 16.05 -14.84
CA GLU A 16 -9.12 14.93 -15.21
C GLU A 16 -7.73 15.01 -14.55
N GLN A 17 -7.15 16.21 -14.46
CA GLN A 17 -5.89 16.44 -13.75
C GLN A 17 -6.03 16.12 -12.25
N LEU A 18 -7.07 16.64 -11.60
CA LEU A 18 -7.34 16.35 -10.18
C LEU A 18 -7.59 14.86 -9.92
N GLN A 19 -8.27 14.17 -10.84
CA GLN A 19 -8.51 12.73 -10.74
C GLN A 19 -7.22 11.91 -10.87
N TRP A 20 -6.28 12.33 -11.71
CA TRP A 20 -4.97 11.70 -11.85
C TRP A 20 -4.04 12.02 -10.67
N PHE A 21 -3.94 13.26 -10.20
CA PHE A 21 -3.10 13.61 -9.03
C PHE A 21 -3.62 12.99 -7.71
N ARG A 22 -4.93 12.74 -7.60
CA ARG A 22 -5.50 11.91 -6.52
C ARG A 22 -5.15 10.42 -6.66
N ALA A 23 -4.62 9.99 -7.80
CA ALA A 23 -3.92 8.73 -7.90
C ALA A 23 -2.49 8.94 -7.36
N ASP A 24 -2.33 8.82 -6.04
CA ASP A 24 -1.03 8.79 -5.37
C ASP A 24 -0.26 7.51 -5.76
N ILE A 25 0.28 7.50 -6.98
CA ILE A 25 1.01 6.35 -7.52
C ILE A 25 2.25 6.08 -6.66
N ALA A 26 3.00 7.11 -6.28
CA ALA A 26 4.22 6.96 -5.49
C ALA A 26 3.96 6.41 -4.08
N GLY A 27 2.95 6.90 -3.36
CA GLY A 27 2.57 6.35 -2.06
C GLY A 27 1.97 4.94 -2.17
N ARG A 28 1.23 4.64 -3.26
CA ARG A 28 0.80 3.26 -3.56
C ARG A 28 2.01 2.36 -3.81
N GLU A 29 2.95 2.75 -4.66
CA GLU A 29 4.19 2.00 -4.95
C GLU A 29 5.02 1.77 -3.67
N ALA A 30 5.14 2.78 -2.81
CA ALA A 30 5.83 2.66 -1.53
C ALA A 30 5.13 1.65 -0.61
N SER A 31 3.79 1.63 -0.58
CA SER A 31 3.02 0.64 0.19
C SER A 31 3.15 -0.79 -0.32
N ARG A 32 3.68 -0.99 -1.54
CA ARG A 32 3.92 -2.31 -2.15
C ARG A 32 5.29 -2.92 -1.81
N LYS A 33 6.00 -2.36 -0.84
CA LYS A 33 7.27 -2.91 -0.35
C LYS A 33 7.19 -3.17 1.14
N CYS A 34 7.91 -4.20 1.59
CA CYS A 34 8.10 -4.38 3.02
C CYS A 34 8.99 -3.27 3.57
N MET A 35 8.54 -2.55 4.60
CA MET A 35 9.32 -1.47 5.22
C MET A 35 10.59 -1.95 5.94
N LEU A 36 10.73 -3.25 6.17
CA LEU A 36 11.88 -3.85 6.86
C LEU A 36 12.99 -4.29 5.89
N CYS A 37 12.65 -5.10 4.88
CA CYS A 37 13.64 -5.59 3.90
C CYS A 37 13.64 -4.83 2.57
N LEU A 38 12.72 -3.88 2.38
CA LEU A 38 12.53 -3.05 1.18
C LEU A 38 12.20 -3.85 -0.10
N GLN A 39 11.98 -5.16 0.01
CA GLN A 39 11.55 -6.02 -1.09
C GLN A 39 10.11 -5.70 -1.49
N ALA A 40 9.86 -5.69 -2.80
CA ALA A 40 8.52 -5.56 -3.34
C ALA A 40 7.69 -6.80 -3.03
N TYR A 41 6.44 -6.60 -2.64
CA TYR A 41 5.50 -7.69 -2.46
C TYR A 41 5.22 -8.36 -3.80
N ASN A 42 5.11 -9.68 -3.81
CA ASN A 42 4.80 -10.51 -4.97
C ASN A 42 4.33 -11.89 -4.49
N SER A 43 4.19 -12.88 -5.38
CA SER A 43 3.76 -14.24 -5.02
C SER A 43 4.58 -14.88 -3.91
N ASP A 44 5.85 -14.49 -3.77
CA ASP A 44 6.82 -15.09 -2.85
C ASP A 44 6.98 -14.21 -1.59
N VAL A 45 6.97 -12.88 -1.78
CA VAL A 45 7.07 -11.88 -0.71
C VAL A 45 5.66 -11.40 -0.36
N LEU A 46 4.98 -12.14 0.52
CA LEU A 46 3.57 -11.85 0.85
C LEU A 46 3.44 -10.77 1.97
N PRO A 47 2.62 -9.72 1.77
CA PRO A 47 2.37 -8.68 2.77
C PRO A 47 1.45 -9.20 3.88
N LYS A 48 1.96 -9.32 5.10
CA LYS A 48 1.21 -9.78 6.26
C LYS A 48 0.82 -8.59 7.13
N THR A 49 -0.47 -8.44 7.41
CA THR A 49 -1.00 -7.32 8.20
C THR A 49 -1.08 -7.67 9.67
N LEU A 50 -0.35 -6.92 10.49
CA LEU A 50 -0.38 -7.00 11.94
C LEU A 50 -1.73 -6.49 12.48
N ARG A 51 -2.08 -6.81 13.73
CA ARG A 51 -3.34 -6.37 14.35
C ARG A 51 -3.43 -4.85 14.51
N CYS A 52 -2.29 -4.16 14.53
CA CYS A 52 -2.23 -2.70 14.50
C CYS A 52 -2.48 -2.07 13.13
N GLY A 53 -2.65 -2.87 12.05
CA GLY A 53 -2.94 -2.40 10.69
C GLY A 53 -1.71 -2.20 9.79
N HIS A 54 -0.52 -2.15 10.36
CA HIS A 54 0.75 -2.09 9.61
C HIS A 54 1.12 -3.44 8.99
N SER A 55 1.89 -3.42 7.91
CA SER A 55 2.20 -4.65 7.13
C SER A 55 3.69 -4.85 6.91
N SER A 56 4.13 -6.10 7.06
CA SER A 56 5.50 -6.56 6.80
C SER A 56 5.46 -7.90 6.07
N CYS A 57 6.52 -8.31 5.36
CA CYS A 57 6.54 -9.65 4.76
C CYS A 57 6.60 -10.74 5.85
N ALA A 58 6.13 -11.95 5.51
CA ALA A 58 6.08 -13.07 6.45
C ALA A 58 7.44 -13.37 7.10
N GLU A 59 8.52 -13.34 6.32
CA GLU A 59 9.88 -13.57 6.80
C GLU A 59 10.33 -12.49 7.79
N CYS A 60 10.11 -11.21 7.47
CA CYS A 60 10.45 -10.12 8.37
C CYS A 60 9.63 -10.15 9.67
N ILE A 61 8.38 -10.63 9.63
CA ILE A 61 7.58 -10.82 10.84
C ILE A 61 8.26 -11.83 11.79
N LEU A 62 8.82 -12.92 11.26
CA LEU A 62 9.54 -13.89 12.09
C LEU A 62 10.75 -13.25 12.78
N GLN A 63 11.48 -12.38 12.08
CA GLN A 63 12.65 -11.69 12.63
C GLN A 63 12.32 -10.69 13.75
N ILE A 64 11.13 -10.07 13.70
CA ILE A 64 10.65 -9.14 14.74
C ILE A 64 9.76 -9.81 15.79
N THR A 65 9.62 -11.14 15.73
CA THR A 65 8.84 -11.91 16.70
C THR A 65 9.71 -12.22 17.91
N VAL A 66 9.19 -11.89 19.08
CA VAL A 66 9.83 -12.14 20.37
C VAL A 66 8.93 -13.01 21.24
N GLU A 67 9.53 -13.80 22.12
CA GLU A 67 8.79 -14.55 23.14
C GLU A 67 8.64 -13.71 24.41
N HIS A 68 7.42 -13.69 24.94
CA HIS A 68 7.10 -13.06 26.21
C HIS A 68 6.01 -13.85 26.93
N ARG A 69 6.28 -14.28 28.18
CA ARG A 69 5.34 -15.05 29.01
C ARG A 69 4.75 -16.28 28.26
N ASN A 70 5.62 -17.07 27.63
CA ASN A 70 5.28 -18.27 26.86
C ASN A 70 4.32 -18.03 25.68
N LYS A 71 4.33 -16.82 25.12
CA LYS A 71 3.58 -16.44 23.93
C LYS A 71 4.49 -15.67 22.98
N SER A 72 4.28 -15.82 21.69
CA SER A 72 5.05 -15.12 20.66
C SER A 72 4.34 -13.84 20.21
N TYR A 73 5.09 -12.75 20.12
CA TYR A 73 4.59 -11.43 19.73
C TYR A 73 5.45 -10.82 18.64
N ALA A 74 4.83 -10.35 17.56
CA ALA A 74 5.49 -9.48 16.59
C ALA A 74 5.36 -8.02 17.07
N VAL A 75 6.48 -7.36 17.34
CA VAL A 75 6.49 -5.94 17.73
C VAL A 75 6.58 -5.11 16.45
N CYS A 76 5.52 -4.33 16.17
CA CYS A 76 5.45 -3.54 14.95
C CYS A 76 6.59 -2.50 14.88
N ALA A 77 7.35 -2.48 13.79
CA ALA A 77 8.45 -1.53 13.62
C ALA A 77 7.97 -0.07 13.43
N GLU A 78 6.74 0.12 12.95
CA GLU A 78 6.17 1.44 12.68
C GLU A 78 5.57 2.08 13.93
N CYS A 79 4.69 1.34 14.64
CA CYS A 79 3.94 1.89 15.79
C CYS A 79 4.28 1.24 17.15
N ARG A 80 5.22 0.27 17.19
CA ARG A 80 5.68 -0.45 18.39
C ARG A 80 4.60 -1.22 19.15
N SER A 81 3.39 -1.35 18.58
CA SER A 81 2.34 -2.18 19.16
C SER A 81 2.73 -3.66 19.15
N TRP A 82 2.35 -4.37 20.20
CA TRP A 82 2.60 -5.79 20.37
C TRP A 82 1.46 -6.61 19.74
N ASN A 83 1.80 -7.49 18.81
CA ASN A 83 0.81 -8.27 18.07
C ASN A 83 0.99 -9.76 18.40
N LEU A 84 -0.01 -10.35 19.07
CA LEU A 84 0.01 -11.78 19.37
C LEU A 84 0.01 -12.60 18.07
N VAL A 85 1.03 -13.44 17.91
CA VAL A 85 1.18 -14.37 16.80
C VAL A 85 0.34 -15.61 17.09
N SER A 86 -0.66 -15.88 16.24
CA SER A 86 -1.43 -17.13 16.32
C SER A 86 -0.66 -18.24 15.63
N THR A 87 -0.42 -19.35 16.33
CA THR A 87 0.23 -20.55 15.77
C THR A 87 -0.65 -21.29 14.76
N VAL A 88 -1.96 -21.02 14.74
CA VAL A 88 -2.92 -21.71 13.86
C VAL A 88 -3.12 -20.98 12.54
N VAL A 89 -3.27 -19.65 12.58
CA VAL A 89 -3.68 -18.85 11.41
C VAL A 89 -2.64 -17.81 10.97
N GLY A 90 -1.68 -17.45 11.82
CA GLY A 90 -0.74 -16.37 11.56
C GLY A 90 -1.43 -15.02 11.34
N PHE A 91 -0.78 -14.14 10.56
CA PHE A 91 -1.34 -12.85 10.13
C PHE A 91 -1.95 -12.97 8.72
N PRO A 92 -3.06 -12.24 8.44
CA PRO A 92 -3.69 -12.23 7.13
C PRO A 92 -2.80 -11.58 6.07
N THR A 93 -2.97 -11.99 4.81
CA THR A 93 -2.27 -11.40 3.66
C THR A 93 -3.08 -10.23 3.09
N SER A 94 -2.47 -9.05 2.92
CA SER A 94 -3.11 -7.89 2.30
C SER A 94 -2.96 -7.90 0.78
N ILE A 95 -3.95 -8.45 0.08
CA ILE A 95 -3.91 -8.58 -1.40
C ILE A 95 -3.90 -7.23 -2.14
N SER A 96 -4.33 -6.14 -1.50
CA SER A 96 -4.29 -4.79 -2.10
C SER A 96 -2.88 -4.25 -2.31
N MET A 97 -1.89 -4.81 -1.61
CA MET A 97 -0.47 -4.43 -1.69
C MET A 97 0.33 -5.23 -2.72
N MET A 98 -0.30 -6.20 -3.40
CA MET A 98 0.36 -7.05 -4.41
C MET A 98 0.37 -6.35 -5.79
N PRO A 99 1.45 -6.46 -6.58
CA PRO A 99 1.52 -5.89 -7.93
C PRO A 99 0.59 -6.65 -8.87
N GLY A 100 -0.57 -6.05 -9.12
CA GLY A 100 -1.61 -6.54 -10.04
C GLY A 100 -2.70 -5.51 -10.37
N ASN A 101 -2.58 -4.27 -9.87
CA ASN A 101 -3.51 -3.17 -10.16
C ASN A 101 -2.70 -1.96 -10.68
N ILE A 102 -2.38 -1.97 -11.98
CA ILE A 102 -1.66 -0.89 -12.65
C ILE A 102 -2.58 0.36 -12.68
N PRO A 103 -2.16 1.52 -12.17
CA PRO A 103 -2.91 2.76 -12.34
C PRO A 103 -2.86 3.21 -13.81
N PRO A 104 -3.94 3.83 -14.32
CA PRO A 104 -4.02 4.21 -15.73
C PRO A 104 -2.91 5.22 -16.13
N PRO A 105 -2.44 5.19 -17.40
CA PRO A 105 -1.49 6.16 -17.92
C PRO A 105 -2.02 7.61 -17.80
N PRO A 106 -1.14 8.62 -17.71
CA PRO A 106 -1.55 10.01 -17.55
C PRO A 106 -2.38 10.48 -18.75
N PRO A 107 -3.36 11.40 -18.54
CA PRO A 107 -4.13 12.00 -19.63
C PRO A 107 -3.22 12.65 -20.71
N PRO A 108 -3.62 12.65 -21.99
CA PRO A 108 -2.80 13.18 -23.10
C PRO A 108 -2.34 14.63 -22.91
N HIS A 109 -3.15 15.47 -22.28
CA HIS A 109 -2.83 16.88 -22.02
C HIS A 109 -1.80 17.09 -20.89
N LEU A 110 -1.36 16.01 -20.22
CA LEU A 110 -0.29 15.97 -19.23
C LEU A 110 0.96 15.22 -19.75
N GLN A 111 0.91 14.68 -20.96
CA GLN A 111 2.07 14.05 -21.60
C GLN A 111 2.87 15.15 -22.32
N LEU A 112 4.07 15.46 -21.83
CA LEU A 112 5.00 16.42 -22.47
C LEU A 112 5.58 15.84 -23.77
#